data_AF-A0A4Q5TTA7-F1
#
_entry.id   AF-A0A4Q5TTA7-F1
#
_cell.length_a   1.000
_cell.length_b   1.000
_cell.length_c   1.000
_cell.angle_alpha   90.00
_cell.angle_beta   90.00
_cell.angle_gamma   90.00
#
_symmetry.space_group_name_H-M   'P 1'
#
loop_
_entity.id
_entity.type
_entity.pdbx_description
1 polymer ?
#
loop_
_entity_poly.entity_id
_entity_poly.type
_entity_poly.pdbx_seq_one_letter_code
_entity_poly.pdbx_strand_id
1 'polypeptide(L)'
;MQTFFIIAILTLGFLVTFQIAKASEYVSVIRGEEKSRRQSNKINAFLLLAFLILGLIGVYYCNEKLAGKILQYGNPSSDHGVLVDRMLIITLIVTFIVFVLTQACLFWFSFKYQESDTRKPYYFPHDNKLELLWTSVPAVVLTVMVGFGIFYWFKITGDAPKDAMVVEVTGSQFKWEFR
;
A
#
# COMPACT_ATOMS: atom_id res chain seq x y z
N MET A 1 35.57 -6.08 -13.90
CA MET A 1 35.20 -7.42 -13.37
C MET A 1 33.74 -7.44 -12.89
N GLN A 2 33.36 -6.66 -11.87
CA GLN A 2 31.98 -6.62 -11.34
C GLN A 2 30.90 -6.27 -12.40
N THR A 3 31.15 -5.24 -13.21
CA THR A 3 30.22 -4.82 -14.29
C THR A 3 29.99 -5.92 -15.33
N PHE A 4 31.02 -6.70 -15.65
CA PHE A 4 30.92 -7.82 -16.58
C PHE A 4 30.02 -8.93 -16.01
N PHE A 5 30.19 -9.30 -14.73
CA PHE A 5 29.34 -10.30 -14.09
C PHE A 5 27.88 -9.85 -13.98
N ILE A 6 27.62 -8.56 -13.69
CA ILE A 6 26.25 -8.02 -13.65
C ILE A 6 25.59 -8.12 -15.03
N ILE A 7 26.29 -7.72 -16.09
CA ILE A 7 25.78 -7.80 -17.47
C ILE A 7 25.53 -9.27 -17.86
N ALA A 8 26.45 -10.18 -17.52
CA ALA A 8 26.31 -11.61 -17.81
C ALA A 8 25.09 -12.22 -17.10
N ILE A 9 24.87 -11.88 -15.82
CA ILE A 9 23.70 -12.34 -15.05
C ILE A 9 22.40 -11.80 -15.64
N LEU A 10 22.34 -10.51 -15.97
CA LEU A 10 21.15 -9.92 -16.60
C LEU A 10 20.83 -10.56 -17.95
N THR A 11 21.86 -10.80 -18.77
CA THR A 11 21.71 -11.44 -20.09
C THR A 11 21.23 -12.89 -19.95
N LEU A 12 21.81 -13.67 -19.03
CA LEU A 12 21.36 -15.03 -18.72
C LEU A 12 19.91 -15.04 -18.20
N GLY A 13 19.56 -14.12 -17.31
CA GLY A 13 18.19 -13.96 -16.82
C GLY A 13 17.20 -13.67 -17.95
N PHE A 14 17.55 -12.77 -18.86
CA PHE A 14 16.75 -12.48 -20.05
C PHE A 14 16.59 -13.71 -20.95
N LEU A 15 17.67 -14.45 -21.24
CA LEU A 15 17.60 -15.65 -22.07
C LEU A 15 16.73 -16.75 -21.44
N VAL A 16 16.87 -16.98 -20.14
CA VAL A 16 16.08 -17.98 -19.40
C VAL A 16 14.60 -17.62 -19.42
N THR A 17 14.26 -16.36 -19.13
CA THR A 17 12.86 -15.89 -19.17
C THR A 17 12.27 -15.99 -20.57
N PHE A 18 13.03 -15.65 -21.61
CA PHE A 18 12.61 -15.79 -23.00
C PHE A 18 12.37 -17.25 -23.39
N GLN A 19 13.27 -18.17 -23.01
CA GLN A 19 13.12 -19.60 -23.29
C GLN A 19 11.88 -20.19 -22.60
N ILE A 20 11.65 -19.82 -21.34
CA ILE A 20 10.45 -20.23 -20.59
C ILE A 20 9.18 -19.73 -21.30
N ALA A 21 9.17 -18.47 -21.76
CA ALA A 21 8.04 -17.90 -22.47
C ALA A 21 7.72 -18.68 -23.76
N LYS A 22 8.73 -18.97 -24.59
CA LYS A 22 8.57 -19.77 -25.82
C LYS A 22 8.09 -21.19 -25.51
N ALA A 23 8.67 -21.85 -24.50
CA ALA A 23 8.24 -23.18 -24.08
C ALA A 23 6.78 -23.19 -23.61
N SER A 24 6.36 -22.17 -22.87
CA SER A 24 4.98 -21.99 -22.41
C SER A 24 4.00 -21.82 -23.57
N GLU A 25 4.37 -21.06 -24.60
CA GLU A 25 3.61 -20.87 -25.84
C GLU A 25 3.43 -22.18 -26.61
N TYR A 26 4.50 -22.97 -26.79
CA TYR A 26 4.38 -24.27 -27.45
C TYR A 26 3.46 -25.23 -26.67
N VAL A 27 3.53 -25.22 -25.34
CA VAL A 27 2.65 -26.04 -24.49
C VAL A 27 1.19 -25.58 -24.56
N SER A 28 0.93 -24.26 -24.68
CA SER A 28 -0.44 -23.75 -24.81
C SER A 28 -1.09 -24.16 -26.13
N VAL A 29 -0.32 -24.15 -27.23
CA VAL A 29 -0.76 -24.62 -28.54
C VAL A 29 -1.09 -26.12 -28.52
N ILE A 30 -0.25 -26.95 -27.88
CA ILE A 30 -0.45 -28.41 -27.80
C ILE A 30 -1.66 -28.79 -26.93
N ARG A 31 -1.86 -28.10 -25.80
CA ARG A 31 -2.97 -28.37 -24.87
C ARG A 31 -4.33 -27.85 -25.36
N GLY A 32 -4.34 -27.02 -26.39
CA GLY A 32 -5.50 -26.25 -26.84
C GLY A 32 -5.69 -24.99 -25.99
N GLU A 33 -5.95 -23.87 -26.66
CA GLU A 33 -6.07 -22.55 -26.04
C GLU A 33 -7.05 -22.51 -24.86
N GLU A 34 -8.20 -23.20 -25.00
CA GLU A 34 -9.24 -23.19 -23.98
C GLU A 34 -8.81 -23.86 -22.67
N LYS A 35 -8.15 -25.03 -22.74
CA LYS A 35 -7.63 -25.72 -21.54
C LYS A 35 -6.48 -24.94 -20.91
N SER A 36 -5.60 -24.35 -21.74
CA SER A 36 -4.49 -23.54 -21.25
C SER A 36 -4.98 -22.28 -20.53
N ARG A 37 -5.96 -21.57 -21.10
CA ARG A 37 -6.59 -20.39 -20.50
C ARG A 37 -7.23 -20.71 -19.15
N ARG A 38 -8.01 -21.79 -19.05
CA ARG A 38 -8.64 -22.24 -17.78
C ARG A 38 -7.60 -22.56 -16.71
N GLN A 39 -6.53 -23.27 -17.08
CA GLN A 39 -5.45 -23.59 -16.16
C GLN A 39 -4.74 -22.33 -15.67
N SER A 40 -4.40 -21.41 -16.59
CA SER A 40 -3.79 -20.12 -16.26
C SER A 40 -4.67 -19.30 -15.33
N ASN A 41 -5.99 -19.24 -15.59
CA ASN A 41 -6.93 -18.53 -14.72
C ASN A 41 -6.95 -19.10 -13.29
N LYS A 42 -6.97 -20.44 -13.12
CA LYS A 42 -6.91 -21.07 -11.80
C LYS A 42 -5.60 -20.80 -11.07
N ILE A 43 -4.48 -20.87 -11.79
CA ILE A 43 -3.15 -20.58 -11.26
C ILE A 43 -3.09 -19.13 -10.81
N ASN A 44 -3.51 -18.18 -11.66
CA ASN A 44 -3.51 -16.75 -11.32
C ASN A 44 -4.40 -16.46 -10.12
N ALA A 45 -5.60 -17.03 -10.06
CA ALA A 45 -6.51 -16.88 -8.92
C ALA A 45 -5.86 -17.34 -7.59
N PHE A 46 -5.14 -18.46 -7.62
CA PHE A 46 -4.41 -18.95 -6.44
C PHE A 46 -3.18 -18.09 -6.12
N LEU A 47 -2.38 -17.73 -7.14
CA LEU A 47 -1.18 -16.90 -6.98
C LEU A 47 -1.51 -15.52 -6.41
N LEU A 48 -2.64 -14.93 -6.80
CA LEU A 48 -3.10 -13.64 -6.25
C LEU A 48 -3.41 -13.75 -4.75
N LEU A 49 -4.01 -14.85 -4.32
CA LEU A 49 -4.32 -15.10 -2.91
C LEU A 49 -3.06 -15.39 -2.09
N ALA A 50 -2.13 -16.18 -2.66
CA ALA A 50 -0.81 -16.40 -2.09
C ALA A 50 -0.02 -15.09 -1.99
N PHE A 51 -0.07 -14.23 -3.03
CA PHE A 51 0.56 -12.92 -3.05
C PHE A 51 0.01 -11.99 -1.96
N LEU A 52 -1.31 -11.99 -1.72
CA LEU A 52 -1.89 -11.23 -0.62
C LEU A 52 -1.30 -11.68 0.73
N ILE A 53 -1.32 -12.98 1.03
CA ILE A 53 -0.88 -13.51 2.32
C ILE A 53 0.63 -13.29 2.50
N LEU A 54 1.44 -13.71 1.53
CA LEU A 54 2.89 -13.56 1.58
C LEU A 54 3.31 -12.08 1.54
N GLY A 55 2.57 -11.24 0.81
CA GLY A 55 2.77 -9.80 0.76
C GLY A 55 2.51 -9.14 2.11
N LEU A 56 1.41 -9.49 2.80
CA LEU A 56 1.13 -8.99 4.15
C LEU A 56 2.16 -9.45 5.17
N ILE A 57 2.60 -10.71 5.10
CA ILE A 57 3.71 -11.22 5.92
C ILE A 57 5.00 -10.47 5.61
N GLY A 58 5.29 -10.22 4.33
CA GLY A 58 6.46 -9.47 3.88
C GLY A 58 6.45 -8.03 4.39
N VAL A 59 5.30 -7.35 4.36
CA VAL A 59 5.12 -6.01 4.92
C VAL A 59 5.37 -6.02 6.43
N TYR A 60 4.80 -6.97 7.16
CA TYR A 60 5.02 -7.13 8.60
C TYR A 60 6.51 -7.36 8.92
N TYR A 61 7.13 -8.31 8.22
CA TYR A 61 8.55 -8.64 8.41
C TYR A 61 9.48 -7.46 8.09
N CYS A 62 9.23 -6.76 6.98
CA CYS A 62 9.96 -5.56 6.61
C CYS A 62 9.79 -4.46 7.67
N ASN A 63 8.57 -4.27 8.18
CA ASN A 63 8.31 -3.29 9.23
C ASN A 63 9.06 -3.64 10.52
N GLU A 64 9.05 -4.89 10.96
CA GLU A 64 9.78 -5.35 12.15
C GLU A 64 11.30 -5.14 12.00
N LYS A 65 11.88 -5.54 10.86
CA LYS A 65 13.33 -5.43 10.62
C LYS A 65 13.81 -4.01 10.39
N LEU A 66 12.97 -3.16 9.80
CA LEU A 66 13.31 -1.77 9.49
C LEU A 66 12.74 -0.77 10.50
N ALA A 67 12.04 -1.24 11.56
CA ALA A 67 11.47 -0.40 12.61
C ALA A 67 12.51 0.57 13.21
N GLY A 68 13.76 0.13 13.34
CA GLY A 68 14.87 0.95 13.83
C GLY A 68 15.40 2.01 12.85
N LYS A 69 15.03 1.94 11.56
CA LYS A 69 15.50 2.83 10.48
C LYS A 69 14.43 3.76 9.95
N ILE A 70 13.17 3.49 10.26
CA ILE A 70 12.03 4.35 9.93
C ILE A 70 11.75 5.31 11.08
N LEU A 71 10.93 6.33 10.81
CA LEU A 71 10.49 7.28 11.83
C LEU A 71 9.86 6.51 13.01
N GLN A 72 10.48 6.59 14.19
CA GLN A 72 9.98 5.93 15.38
C GLN A 72 8.90 6.77 16.01
N TYR A 73 7.70 6.20 16.14
CA TYR A 73 6.59 6.83 16.85
C TYR A 73 6.74 6.61 18.35
N GLY A 74 6.38 7.60 19.16
CA GLY A 74 6.26 7.44 20.62
C GLY A 74 7.43 7.95 21.45
N ASN A 75 8.46 8.54 20.82
CA ASN A 75 9.51 9.30 21.50
C ASN A 75 9.50 10.79 21.09
N PRO A 76 8.38 11.52 21.27
CA PRO A 76 8.31 12.92 20.88
C PRO A 76 9.17 13.79 21.81
N SER A 77 9.97 14.67 21.23
CA SER A 77 10.80 15.65 21.97
C SER A 77 10.07 16.96 22.27
N SER A 78 8.78 17.06 21.96
CA SER A 78 7.94 18.24 22.23
C SER A 78 6.46 17.88 22.37
N ASP A 79 5.71 18.76 23.04
CA ASP A 79 4.25 18.61 23.18
C ASP A 79 3.54 18.58 21.82
N HIS A 80 4.02 19.36 20.85
CA HIS A 80 3.53 19.31 19.48
C HIS A 80 3.84 17.98 18.79
N GLY A 81 5.01 17.40 19.06
CA GLY A 81 5.40 16.08 18.56
C GLY A 81 4.41 14.98 18.97
N VAL A 82 3.93 15.01 20.22
CA VAL A 82 2.89 14.07 20.71
C VAL A 82 1.62 14.16 19.86
N LEU A 83 1.21 15.37 19.48
CA LEU A 83 0.01 15.61 18.67
C LEU A 83 0.20 15.10 17.24
N VAL A 84 1.36 15.38 16.64
CA VAL A 84 1.71 14.92 15.28
C VAL A 84 1.77 13.39 15.22
N ASP A 85 2.44 12.74 16.19
CA ASP A 85 2.51 11.28 16.28
C ASP A 85 1.10 10.68 16.36
N ARG A 86 0.22 11.25 17.19
CA ARG A 86 -1.17 10.78 17.30
C ARG A 86 -1.94 10.92 15.99
N MET A 87 -1.84 12.06 15.30
CA MET A 87 -2.49 12.26 14.00
C MET A 87 -2.03 11.24 12.97
N LEU A 88 -0.72 11.00 12.93
CA LEU A 88 -0.10 10.11 11.96
C LEU A 88 -0.46 8.65 12.25
N ILE A 89 -0.40 8.20 13.51
CA ILE A 89 -0.79 6.84 13.91
C ILE A 89 -2.27 6.58 13.56
N ILE A 90 -3.17 7.50 13.89
CA ILE A 90 -4.60 7.36 13.56
C ILE A 90 -4.78 7.23 12.06
N THR A 91 -4.12 8.09 11.27
CA THR A 91 -4.20 8.06 9.81
C THR A 91 -3.68 6.74 9.24
N LEU A 92 -2.54 6.26 9.73
CA LEU A 92 -1.97 4.98 9.31
C LEU A 92 -2.89 3.81 9.64
N ILE A 93 -3.45 3.76 10.85
CA ILE A 93 -4.35 2.66 11.25
C ILE A 93 -5.61 2.66 10.38
N VAL A 94 -6.26 3.80 10.20
CA VAL A 94 -7.50 3.90 9.41
C VAL A 94 -7.24 3.50 7.95
N THR A 95 -6.20 4.07 7.33
CA THR A 95 -5.85 3.76 5.93
C THR A 95 -5.39 2.32 5.75
N PHE A 96 -4.65 1.77 6.71
CA PHE A 96 -4.21 0.36 6.68
C PHE A 96 -5.40 -0.60 6.78
N ILE A 97 -6.38 -0.35 7.65
CA ILE A 97 -7.60 -1.16 7.74
C ILE A 97 -8.34 -1.17 6.39
N VAL A 98 -8.57 0.02 5.80
CA VAL A 98 -9.25 0.13 4.50
C VAL A 98 -8.46 -0.58 3.41
N PHE A 99 -7.14 -0.43 3.40
CA PHE A 99 -6.26 -1.13 2.47
C PHE A 99 -6.39 -2.66 2.61
N VAL A 100 -6.27 -3.22 3.81
CA VAL A 100 -6.37 -4.66 4.02
C VAL A 100 -7.75 -5.18 3.61
N LEU A 101 -8.83 -4.48 3.98
CA LEU A 101 -10.19 -4.87 3.60
C LEU A 101 -10.39 -4.87 2.07
N THR A 102 -9.98 -3.80 1.39
CA THR A 102 -10.14 -3.69 -0.06
C THR A 102 -9.30 -4.71 -0.82
N GLN A 103 -8.04 -4.93 -0.42
CA GLN A 103 -7.20 -5.97 -1.01
C GLN A 103 -7.76 -7.38 -0.76
N ALA A 104 -8.22 -7.66 0.46
CA ALA A 104 -8.85 -8.93 0.79
C ALA A 104 -10.11 -9.16 -0.06
N CYS A 105 -11.00 -8.16 -0.16
CA CYS A 105 -12.19 -8.25 -1.01
C CYS A 105 -11.84 -8.50 -2.48
N LEU A 106 -10.85 -7.77 -3.02
CA LEU A 106 -10.42 -7.90 -4.41
C LEU A 106 -9.88 -9.30 -4.71
N PHE A 107 -8.89 -9.76 -3.94
CA PHE A 107 -8.26 -11.06 -4.19
C PHE A 107 -9.19 -12.23 -3.86
N TRP A 108 -10.01 -12.10 -2.81
CA TRP A 108 -11.08 -13.07 -2.54
C TRP A 108 -12.08 -13.15 -3.69
N PHE A 109 -12.48 -12.01 -4.26
CA PHE A 109 -13.38 -11.96 -5.40
C PHE A 109 -12.75 -12.67 -6.62
N SER A 110 -11.50 -12.35 -6.97
CA SER A 110 -10.78 -13.02 -8.06
C SER A 110 -10.67 -14.53 -7.84
N PHE A 111 -10.45 -14.98 -6.60
CA PHE A 111 -10.38 -16.41 -6.27
C PHE A 111 -11.75 -17.10 -6.31
N LYS A 112 -12.76 -16.50 -5.69
CA LYS A 112 -14.11 -17.07 -5.56
C LYS A 112 -14.83 -17.12 -6.90
N TYR A 113 -14.68 -16.08 -7.72
CA TYR A 113 -15.35 -15.89 -9.01
C TYR A 113 -14.42 -16.14 -10.22
N GLN A 114 -13.36 -16.92 -10.01
CA GLN A 114 -12.54 -17.44 -11.10
C GLN A 114 -13.39 -18.21 -12.12
N GLU A 115 -12.93 -18.27 -13.37
CA GLU A 115 -13.58 -18.98 -14.47
C GLU A 115 -14.07 -20.39 -14.10
N SER A 116 -15.32 -20.68 -14.44
CA SER A 116 -15.97 -21.95 -14.16
C SER A 116 -17.02 -22.27 -15.22
N ASP A 117 -17.05 -23.51 -15.68
CA ASP A 117 -18.00 -23.98 -16.69
C ASP A 117 -19.44 -24.09 -16.15
N THR A 118 -19.60 -24.19 -14.84
CA THR A 118 -20.91 -24.38 -14.18
C THR A 118 -21.53 -23.07 -13.71
N ARG A 119 -20.75 -21.99 -13.62
CA ARG A 119 -21.22 -20.70 -13.08
C ARG A 119 -21.50 -19.73 -14.21
N LYS A 120 -22.76 -19.31 -14.32
CA LYS A 120 -23.16 -18.25 -15.25
C LYS A 120 -22.88 -16.88 -14.63
N PRO A 121 -22.38 -15.90 -15.41
CA PRO A 121 -22.20 -14.54 -14.92
C PRO A 121 -23.55 -13.94 -14.53
N TYR A 122 -23.59 -13.32 -13.35
CA TYR A 122 -24.76 -12.57 -12.91
C TYR A 122 -24.61 -11.12 -13.36
N TYR A 123 -25.56 -10.63 -14.16
CA TYR A 123 -25.56 -9.24 -14.62
C TYR A 123 -26.21 -8.36 -13.56
N PHE A 124 -25.40 -7.53 -12.91
CA PHE A 124 -25.83 -6.62 -11.85
C PHE A 124 -25.32 -5.20 -12.16
N PRO A 125 -26.13 -4.37 -12.84
CA PRO A 125 -25.64 -3.12 -13.39
C PRO A 125 -25.49 -2.00 -12.36
N HIS A 126 -26.37 -1.92 -11.36
CA HIS A 126 -26.31 -0.90 -10.32
C HIS A 126 -27.03 -1.33 -9.04
N ASP A 127 -26.61 -0.76 -7.91
CA ASP A 127 -27.31 -0.84 -6.63
C ASP A 127 -27.13 0.47 -5.86
N ASN A 128 -28.20 1.26 -5.86
CA ASN A 128 -28.18 2.58 -5.23
C ASN A 128 -27.93 2.50 -3.70
N LYS A 129 -28.28 1.40 -3.04
CA LYS A 129 -28.02 1.22 -1.60
C LYS A 129 -26.54 0.96 -1.35
N LEU A 130 -25.92 0.12 -2.17
CA LEU A 130 -24.49 -0.18 -2.08
C LEU A 130 -23.65 1.06 -2.43
N GLU A 131 -24.08 1.80 -3.46
CA GLU A 131 -23.51 3.09 -3.86
C GLU A 131 -23.57 4.13 -2.74
N LEU A 132 -24.73 4.27 -2.11
CA LEU A 132 -24.90 5.19 -0.99
C LEU A 132 -23.99 4.80 0.18
N LEU A 133 -23.88 3.51 0.49
CA LEU A 133 -23.05 3.01 1.59
C LEU A 133 -21.56 3.30 1.33
N TRP A 134 -21.03 2.93 0.16
CA TRP A 134 -19.60 3.13 -0.14
C TRP A 134 -19.24 4.59 -0.39
N THR A 135 -20.21 5.48 -0.61
CA THR A 135 -19.95 6.92 -0.77
C THR A 135 -20.04 7.63 0.58
N SER A 136 -21.06 7.31 1.37
CA SER A 136 -21.32 7.99 2.65
C SER A 136 -20.31 7.58 3.72
N VAL A 137 -19.94 6.30 3.81
CA VAL A 137 -19.00 5.83 4.83
C VAL A 137 -17.63 6.51 4.70
N PRO A 138 -16.96 6.53 3.52
CA PRO A 138 -15.71 7.27 3.35
C PRO A 138 -15.87 8.77 3.58
N ALA A 139 -16.97 9.39 3.11
CA ALA A 139 -17.21 10.81 3.33
C ALA A 139 -17.28 11.17 4.82
N VAL A 140 -18.00 10.38 5.63
CA VAL A 140 -18.10 10.61 7.07
C VAL A 140 -16.75 10.39 7.77
N VAL A 141 -16.05 9.29 7.46
CA VAL A 141 -14.75 8.98 8.07
C VAL A 141 -13.73 10.07 7.77
N LEU A 142 -13.63 10.50 6.51
CA LEU A 142 -12.72 11.58 6.10
C LEU A 142 -13.10 12.91 6.74
N THR A 143 -14.39 13.24 6.83
CA THR A 143 -14.86 14.47 7.49
C THR A 143 -14.42 14.51 8.95
N VAL A 144 -14.58 13.40 9.68
CA VAL A 144 -14.14 13.28 11.07
C VAL A 144 -12.62 13.42 11.17
N MET A 145 -11.86 12.75 10.31
CA MET A 145 -10.39 12.84 10.29
C MET A 145 -9.89 14.26 10.02
N VAL A 146 -10.47 14.95 9.04
CA VAL A 146 -10.12 16.34 8.71
C VAL A 146 -10.47 17.27 9.88
N GLY A 147 -11.63 17.07 10.53
CA GLY A 147 -12.00 17.84 11.71
C GLY A 147 -10.98 17.73 12.84
N PHE A 148 -10.53 16.50 13.16
CA PHE A 148 -9.44 16.30 14.12
C PHE A 148 -8.12 16.89 13.66
N GLY A 149 -7.80 16.79 12.37
CA GLY A 149 -6.57 17.35 11.80
C GLY A 149 -6.51 18.86 11.95
N ILE A 150 -7.61 19.55 11.66
CA ILE A 150 -7.72 21.01 11.81
C ILE A 150 -7.61 21.40 13.30
N PHE A 151 -8.25 20.67 14.21
CA PHE A 151 -8.14 20.93 15.64
C PHE A 151 -6.69 20.87 16.14
N TYR A 152 -5.95 19.82 15.76
CA TYR A 152 -4.54 19.69 16.12
C TYR A 152 -3.66 20.72 15.43
N TRP A 153 -3.97 21.07 14.18
CA TRP A 153 -3.27 22.13 13.44
C TRP A 153 -3.30 23.44 14.21
N PHE A 154 -4.47 23.92 14.63
CA PHE A 154 -4.58 25.16 15.42
C PHE A 154 -3.86 25.08 16.77
N LYS A 155 -3.79 23.91 17.40
CA LYS A 155 -3.05 23.73 18.65
C LYS A 155 -1.53 23.78 18.43
N ILE A 156 -1.05 23.42 17.24
CA ILE A 156 0.38 23.43 16.89
C ILE A 156 0.81 24.80 16.37
N THR A 157 -0.01 25.44 15.54
CA THR A 157 0.31 26.73 14.90
C THR A 157 -0.29 27.93 15.62
N GLY A 158 -0.82 27.74 16.82
CA GLY A 158 -1.35 28.81 17.65
C GLY A 158 -0.25 29.71 18.19
N ASP A 159 -0.66 30.78 18.88
CA ASP A 159 0.29 31.70 19.51
C ASP A 159 1.18 30.98 20.53
N ALA A 160 2.44 31.39 20.57
CA ALA A 160 3.39 30.88 21.55
C ALA A 160 2.96 31.26 22.99
N PRO A 161 3.33 30.45 24.00
CA PRO A 161 3.14 30.81 25.41
C PRO A 161 3.75 32.17 25.75
N LYS A 162 3.14 32.90 26.68
CA LYS A 162 3.58 34.26 27.06
C LYS A 162 4.99 34.32 27.66
N ASP A 163 5.46 33.19 28.18
CA ASP A 163 6.76 32.95 28.80
C ASP A 163 7.76 32.26 27.86
N ALA A 164 7.44 32.15 26.56
CA ALA A 164 8.31 31.53 25.58
C ALA A 164 9.60 32.34 25.34
N MET A 165 10.73 31.65 25.25
CA MET A 165 12.00 32.24 24.82
C MET A 165 11.92 32.62 23.34
N VAL A 166 12.19 33.89 23.03
CA VAL A 166 12.27 34.38 21.65
C VAL A 166 13.68 34.14 21.13
N VAL A 167 13.78 33.40 20.01
CA VAL A 167 15.05 33.15 19.31
C VAL A 167 14.87 33.61 17.87
N GLU A 168 15.75 34.50 17.39
CA GLU A 168 15.78 34.92 16.00
C GLU A 168 16.74 34.01 15.22
N VAL A 169 16.24 33.39 14.16
CA VAL A 169 17.04 32.51 13.29
C VAL A 169 17.12 33.10 11.89
N THR A 170 18.31 33.56 11.49
CA THR A 170 18.56 34.12 10.16
C THR A 170 19.36 33.14 9.29
N GLY A 171 18.82 32.79 8.12
CA GLY A 171 19.50 31.97 7.14
C GLY A 171 20.45 32.79 6.25
N SER A 172 21.70 32.34 6.12
CA SER A 172 22.73 32.90 5.22
C SER A 172 23.33 31.79 4.34
N GLN A 173 23.92 32.11 3.18
CA GLN A 173 24.65 31.11 2.40
C GLN A 173 26.06 30.90 3.01
N PHE A 174 26.47 29.74 3.53
CA PHE A 174 25.78 28.46 3.82
C PHE A 174 25.76 28.20 5.34
N LYS A 175 25.17 29.12 6.12
CA LYS A 175 25.17 29.10 7.59
C LYS A 175 23.86 29.62 8.18
N TRP A 176 23.65 29.37 9.47
CA TRP A 176 22.55 29.90 10.26
C TRP A 176 23.11 30.80 11.37
N GLU A 177 22.49 31.95 11.58
CA GLU A 177 22.82 32.87 12.67
C GLU A 177 21.67 32.88 13.69
N PHE A 178 22.01 32.78 14.98
CA PHE A 178 21.05 32.73 16.09
C PHE A 178 21.26 33.97 16.98
N ARG A 179 20.19 34.65 17.35
CA ARG A 179 20.20 35.79 18.28
C ARG A 179 19.10 35.64 19.33
#